data_AF-A0A2T3AVU5-F1
#
_entry.id   AF-A0A2T3AVU5-F1
#
_cell.length_a   1.000
_cell.length_b   1.000
_cell.length_c   1.000
_cell.angle_alpha   90.00
_cell.angle_beta   90.00
_cell.angle_gamma   90.00
#
_symmetry.space_group_name_H-M   'P 1'
#
loop_
_entity.id
_entity.type
_entity.pdbx_description
1 polymer ?
#
loop_
_entity_poly.entity_id
_entity_poly.type
_entity_poly.pdbx_seq_one_letter_code
_entity_poly.pdbx_strand_id
1 'polypeptide(L)'
;MATATAALELISSANLRPTEHQLLKHFIEGAVDSDLAAQYLLSRINQSAQHDIETCLRNFKQDWRDLVTRATTFDPIPKRLDSLVRLRDGPNCFMTKGQQGDSVVASESAYILPPSMFRNLESVREGRLFSVLEAFLSPFHISRLWALLLNQTDDDQASLQNLWLLSPSIHKAFRAGHVEVRLKSELKSELLHRKIPESEVDETTETFEYVLRRLYPEEASGLDFGNRTKFEGSLWFFNISTSDAKALSLPSPFLFRVHHRFATALHLFSIEDKIARGWPRPQKDFLGPRARQVFYRMWLYVPIWARMRCYSLLVRIGRWLYGPSTASWVQRVPFGLVVKDCVRGYKNEPNALRLVEKYTSIPAPRVIDVGEYKDAKYLVMTRLPGQTLEDVFHLMTYAERDRFADDLGAYAAQLRRIPNTTPYLFCDTLGGPIIDHRMPDGGGGPFNNESDFNNHLTSHLKCTSAEFFPDQALRLDHRSYFTHSDFHWTNLLVENGRLSGIVDWECAGYLPEYWEFTKAIWTTLGSAEMGGLYRRALGNYYEPELEVERKLWRYTPFGV
;
A
#
# COMPACT_ATOMS: atom_id res chain seq x y z
N MET A 1 -18.92 13.06 -22.75
CA MET A 1 -18.78 11.65 -22.32
C MET A 1 -17.95 10.79 -23.29
N ALA A 2 -17.20 11.36 -24.25
CA ALA A 2 -16.57 10.56 -25.33
C ALA A 2 -15.04 10.67 -25.45
N THR A 3 -14.36 11.59 -24.74
CA THR A 3 -12.92 11.86 -24.98
C THR A 3 -12.01 11.32 -23.88
N ALA A 4 -12.33 11.57 -22.61
CA ALA A 4 -11.55 11.03 -21.49
C ALA A 4 -11.49 9.50 -21.49
N THR A 5 -12.63 8.83 -21.69
CA THR A 5 -12.70 7.36 -21.78
C THR A 5 -11.83 6.81 -22.91
N ALA A 6 -11.91 7.41 -24.10
CA ALA A 6 -11.12 6.98 -25.26
C ALA A 6 -9.61 7.12 -25.01
N ALA A 7 -9.18 8.20 -24.37
CA ALA A 7 -7.78 8.39 -24.00
C ALA A 7 -7.32 7.37 -22.93
N LEU A 8 -8.15 7.07 -21.93
CA LEU A 8 -7.85 6.05 -20.91
C LEU A 8 -7.79 4.63 -21.49
N GLU A 9 -8.64 4.30 -22.46
CA GLU A 9 -8.60 3.02 -23.20
C GLU A 9 -7.34 2.91 -24.06
N LEU A 10 -6.97 3.99 -24.77
CA LEU A 10 -5.72 4.05 -25.53
C LEU A 10 -4.50 3.86 -24.60
N ILE A 11 -4.46 4.55 -23.47
CA ILE A 11 -3.38 4.36 -22.47
C ILE A 11 -3.37 2.91 -21.98
N SER A 12 -4.52 2.33 -21.68
CA SER A 12 -4.61 0.98 -21.11
C SER A 12 -4.23 -0.13 -22.10
N SER A 13 -4.33 0.13 -23.41
CA SER A 13 -3.99 -0.84 -24.46
C SER A 13 -2.56 -0.69 -24.97
N ALA A 14 -1.89 0.42 -24.68
CA ALA A 14 -0.51 0.68 -25.09
C ALA A 14 0.49 -0.22 -24.36
N ASN A 15 1.61 -0.54 -25.01
CA ASN A 15 2.66 -1.36 -24.40
C ASN A 15 3.57 -0.55 -23.46
N LEU A 16 3.06 -0.28 -22.25
CA LEU A 16 3.72 0.52 -21.23
C LEU A 16 3.97 -0.26 -19.93
N ARG A 17 4.85 0.26 -19.08
CA ARG A 17 5.09 -0.26 -17.73
C ARG A 17 3.94 0.11 -16.78
N PRO A 18 3.75 -0.62 -15.66
CA PRO A 18 2.68 -0.30 -14.70
C PRO A 18 2.68 1.15 -14.22
N THR A 19 3.85 1.70 -13.86
CA THR A 19 3.98 3.10 -13.43
C THR A 19 3.73 4.10 -14.56
N GLU A 20 4.07 3.75 -15.81
CA GLU A 20 3.75 4.59 -16.97
C GLU A 20 2.25 4.70 -17.18
N HIS A 21 1.52 3.58 -17.07
CA HIS A 21 0.06 3.60 -17.08
C HIS A 21 -0.51 4.48 -15.96
N GLN A 22 -0.02 4.35 -14.73
CA GLN A 22 -0.48 5.15 -13.59
C GLN A 22 -0.24 6.65 -13.82
N LEU A 23 0.95 7.04 -14.30
CA LEU A 23 1.30 8.43 -14.57
C LEU A 23 0.41 9.07 -15.66
N LEU A 24 0.18 8.35 -16.75
CA LEU A 24 -0.61 8.86 -17.87
C LEU A 24 -2.11 8.90 -17.55
N LYS A 25 -2.63 7.90 -16.83
CA LYS A 25 -4.01 7.93 -16.32
C LYS A 25 -4.22 9.07 -15.33
N HIS A 26 -3.27 9.27 -14.40
CA HIS A 26 -3.29 10.39 -13.46
C HIS A 26 -3.31 11.74 -14.16
N PHE A 27 -2.61 11.92 -15.29
CA PHE A 27 -2.69 13.17 -16.05
C PHE A 27 -4.12 13.51 -16.50
N ILE A 28 -4.93 12.51 -16.85
CA ILE A 28 -6.32 12.70 -17.30
C ILE A 28 -7.27 12.79 -16.10
N GLU A 29 -7.20 11.81 -15.20
CA GLU A 29 -8.12 11.67 -14.06
C GLU A 29 -7.87 12.74 -12.98
N GLY A 30 -6.60 13.13 -12.82
CA GLY A 30 -6.14 14.15 -11.88
C GLY A 30 -6.17 15.58 -12.44
N ALA A 31 -6.53 15.78 -13.71
CA ALA A 31 -6.75 17.12 -14.27
C ALA A 31 -7.98 17.80 -13.66
N VAL A 32 -8.02 19.13 -13.75
CA VAL A 32 -9.22 19.90 -13.39
C VAL A 32 -10.38 19.56 -14.33
N ASP A 33 -10.08 19.46 -15.63
CA ASP A 33 -10.99 19.01 -16.67
C ASP A 33 -10.38 17.81 -17.41
N SER A 34 -10.90 16.61 -17.12
CA SER A 34 -10.40 15.37 -17.71
C SER A 34 -10.62 15.30 -19.22
N ASP A 35 -11.69 15.90 -19.76
CA ASP A 35 -11.93 15.89 -21.21
C ASP A 35 -10.95 16.84 -21.91
N LEU A 36 -10.63 18.00 -21.33
CA LEU A 36 -9.61 18.92 -21.86
C LEU A 36 -8.21 18.26 -21.87
N ALA A 37 -7.81 17.64 -20.77
CA ALA A 37 -6.53 16.93 -20.66
C ALA A 37 -6.44 15.78 -21.67
N ALA A 38 -7.53 15.01 -21.83
CA ALA A 38 -7.61 13.93 -22.80
C ALA A 38 -7.52 14.43 -24.25
N GLN A 39 -8.23 15.52 -24.59
CA GLN A 39 -8.16 16.14 -25.91
C GLN A 39 -6.74 16.60 -26.24
N TYR A 40 -6.07 17.24 -25.29
CA TYR A 40 -4.68 17.66 -25.46
C TYR A 40 -3.77 16.46 -25.76
N LEU A 41 -3.84 15.40 -24.93
CA LEU A 41 -3.01 14.21 -25.11
C LEU A 41 -3.27 13.52 -26.46
N LEU A 42 -4.54 13.32 -26.83
CA LEU A 42 -4.91 12.69 -28.11
C LEU A 42 -4.48 13.55 -29.30
N SER A 43 -4.62 14.88 -29.21
CA SER A 43 -4.16 15.80 -30.26
C SER A 43 -2.66 15.68 -30.49
N ARG A 44 -1.89 15.54 -29.41
CA ARG A 44 -0.44 15.40 -29.43
C ARG A 44 0.00 14.09 -30.07
N ILE A 45 -0.71 12.99 -29.79
CA ILE A 45 -0.48 11.69 -30.43
C ILE A 45 -0.78 11.78 -31.94
N ASN A 46 -1.93 12.36 -32.31
CA ASN A 46 -2.35 12.48 -33.71
C ASN A 46 -1.43 13.38 -34.56
N GLN A 47 -0.80 14.39 -33.96
CA GLN A 47 0.13 15.28 -34.65
C GLN A 47 1.52 14.64 -34.89
N SER A 48 1.87 13.58 -34.16
CA SER A 48 3.18 12.92 -34.25
C SER A 48 3.17 11.80 -35.28
N ALA A 49 2.94 12.14 -36.56
CA ALA A 49 2.84 11.18 -37.67
C ALA A 49 4.10 10.30 -37.91
N GLN A 50 5.20 10.58 -37.23
CA GLN A 50 6.48 9.88 -37.37
C GLN A 50 6.78 8.87 -36.26
N HIS A 51 6.06 8.89 -35.13
CA HIS A 51 6.34 8.03 -33.98
C HIS A 51 5.15 7.11 -33.66
N ASP A 52 5.43 5.92 -33.14
CA ASP A 52 4.39 5.06 -32.57
C ASP A 52 3.74 5.69 -31.33
N ILE A 53 2.58 5.16 -30.95
CA ILE A 53 1.76 5.68 -29.84
C ILE A 53 2.57 5.66 -28.54
N GLU A 54 3.28 4.57 -28.25
CA GLU A 54 4.06 4.39 -27.04
C GLU A 54 5.19 5.42 -26.92
N THR A 55 5.89 5.72 -28.02
CA THR A 55 6.93 6.75 -28.06
C THR A 55 6.34 8.13 -27.84
N CYS A 56 5.18 8.43 -28.43
CA CYS A 56 4.47 9.68 -28.17
C CYS A 56 4.09 9.84 -26.69
N LEU A 57 3.54 8.78 -26.09
CA LEU A 57 3.16 8.76 -24.68
C LEU A 57 4.36 8.93 -23.76
N ARG A 58 5.50 8.29 -24.05
CA ARG A 58 6.74 8.45 -23.28
C ARG A 58 7.34 9.85 -23.42
N ASN A 59 7.30 10.43 -24.60
CA ASN A 59 7.73 11.82 -24.83
C ASN A 59 6.85 12.80 -24.06
N PHE A 60 5.53 12.61 -24.09
CA PHE A 60 4.60 13.40 -23.29
C PHE A 60 4.87 13.23 -21.78
N LYS A 61 5.08 11.99 -21.32
CA LYS A 61 5.43 11.70 -19.92
C LYS A 61 6.70 12.43 -19.48
N GLN A 62 7.70 12.56 -20.36
CA GLN A 62 8.91 13.32 -20.07
C GLN A 62 8.61 14.82 -19.90
N ASP A 63 7.83 15.43 -20.78
CA ASP A 63 7.41 16.82 -20.60
C ASP A 63 6.59 17.01 -19.31
N TRP A 64 5.72 16.06 -18.99
CA TRP A 64 4.96 16.07 -17.75
C TRP A 64 5.89 16.02 -16.54
N ARG A 65 6.91 15.16 -16.58
CA ARG A 65 7.96 15.06 -15.56
C ARG A 65 8.72 16.37 -15.40
N ASP A 66 9.15 16.96 -16.51
CA ASP A 66 9.91 18.21 -16.52
C ASP A 66 9.09 19.36 -15.92
N LEU A 67 7.78 19.43 -16.21
CA LEU A 67 6.87 20.40 -15.60
C LEU A 67 6.71 20.19 -14.10
N VAL A 68 6.32 18.99 -13.65
CA VAL A 68 6.01 18.77 -12.22
C VAL A 68 7.26 18.84 -11.34
N THR A 69 8.43 18.46 -11.86
CA THR A 69 9.70 18.52 -11.10
C THR A 69 10.05 19.97 -10.72
N ARG A 70 9.56 20.97 -11.46
CA ARG A 70 9.75 22.39 -11.10
C ARG A 70 9.07 22.76 -9.78
N ALA A 71 8.04 22.04 -9.34
CA ALA A 71 7.41 22.22 -8.04
C ALA A 71 8.30 21.78 -6.86
N THR A 72 9.38 21.03 -7.11
CA THR A 72 10.30 20.55 -6.06
C THR A 72 11.39 21.58 -5.68
N THR A 73 11.48 22.68 -6.45
CA THR A 73 12.48 23.73 -6.29
C THR A 73 12.40 24.39 -4.90
N PHE A 74 13.54 24.87 -4.43
CA PHE A 74 13.63 25.59 -3.16
C PHE A 74 13.81 27.08 -3.44
N ASP A 75 12.79 27.86 -3.10
CA ASP A 75 12.83 29.32 -3.23
C ASP A 75 13.10 29.96 -1.87
N PRO A 76 14.08 30.88 -1.77
CA PRO A 76 14.37 31.58 -0.52
C PRO A 76 13.21 32.50 -0.15
N ILE A 77 12.76 32.42 1.11
CA ILE A 77 11.68 33.26 1.63
C ILE A 77 12.28 34.52 2.26
N PRO A 78 11.82 35.73 1.88
CA PRO A 78 12.24 36.97 2.51
C PRO A 78 12.00 36.96 4.03
N LYS A 79 12.96 37.48 4.81
CA LYS A 79 12.87 37.53 6.29
C LYS A 79 11.59 38.19 6.81
N ARG A 80 11.08 39.20 6.09
CA ARG A 80 9.80 39.87 6.39
C ARG A 80 8.64 38.88 6.35
N LEU A 81 8.53 38.09 5.28
CA LEU A 81 7.45 37.11 5.12
C LEU A 81 7.60 35.94 6.10
N ASP A 82 8.82 35.43 6.34
CA ASP A 82 9.06 34.41 7.37
C ASP A 82 8.59 34.87 8.76
N SER A 83 8.83 36.14 9.11
CA SER A 83 8.36 36.71 10.37
C SER A 83 6.83 36.75 10.47
N LEU A 84 6.13 37.12 9.39
CA LEU A 84 4.67 37.15 9.33
C LEU A 84 4.06 35.74 9.39
N VAL A 85 4.65 34.77 8.68
CA VAL A 85 4.22 33.36 8.73
C VAL A 85 4.38 32.78 10.12
N ARG A 86 5.50 33.05 10.81
CA ARG A 86 5.70 32.61 12.19
C ARG A 86 4.74 33.26 13.18
N LEU A 87 4.38 34.52 12.93
CA LEU A 87 3.37 35.21 13.72
C LEU A 87 1.99 34.58 13.56
N ARG A 88 1.63 34.19 12.32
CA ARG A 88 0.35 33.53 12.01
C ARG A 88 0.28 32.08 12.51
N ASP A 89 1.34 31.29 12.31
CA ASP A 89 1.33 29.83 12.48
C ASP A 89 1.84 29.37 13.86
N GLY A 90 2.41 30.30 14.64
CA GLY A 90 3.01 30.02 15.94
C GLY A 90 4.33 29.23 15.86
N PRO A 91 4.91 28.86 17.01
CA PRO A 91 6.27 28.27 17.07
C PRO A 91 6.35 26.82 16.55
N ASN A 92 5.24 26.08 16.55
CA ASN A 92 5.23 24.63 16.31
C ASN A 92 4.45 24.19 15.06
N CYS A 93 3.99 25.13 14.21
CA CYS A 93 3.10 24.86 13.07
C CYS A 93 1.70 24.34 13.49
N PHE A 94 0.67 24.62 12.67
CA PHE A 94 -0.73 24.20 12.88
C PHE A 94 -0.94 22.68 13.06
N MET A 95 0.02 21.85 12.63
CA MET A 95 -0.09 20.39 12.68
C MET A 95 0.20 19.80 14.07
N THR A 96 0.65 20.59 15.05
CA THR A 96 0.95 20.09 16.40
C THR A 96 -0.24 20.22 17.36
N LYS A 97 -0.68 19.10 17.95
CA LYS A 97 -1.70 19.09 19.01
C LYS A 97 -1.00 19.17 20.39
N GLY A 98 -1.18 20.28 21.10
CA GLY A 98 -0.79 20.44 22.51
C GLY A 98 0.51 21.21 22.79
N GLN A 99 0.55 21.95 23.91
CA GLN A 99 1.77 22.50 24.49
C GLN A 99 2.44 21.46 25.39
N GLN A 100 3.72 21.16 25.15
CA GLN A 100 4.82 21.16 26.13
C GLN A 100 5.96 20.23 25.70
N GLY A 101 7.15 20.80 25.75
CA GLY A 101 8.43 20.16 25.52
C GLY A 101 9.43 21.22 25.09
N ASP A 102 10.36 21.59 25.97
CA ASP A 102 11.43 22.60 25.79
C ASP A 102 12.45 22.27 24.68
N SER A 103 12.06 21.50 23.67
CA SER A 103 12.90 21.07 22.57
C SER A 103 12.18 21.31 21.25
N VAL A 104 12.06 22.59 20.89
CA VAL A 104 11.51 23.04 19.59
C VAL A 104 12.35 22.44 18.47
N VAL A 105 11.76 21.60 17.61
CA VAL A 105 12.36 21.37 16.29
C VAL A 105 12.16 22.64 15.51
N ALA A 106 13.22 23.17 14.91
CA ALA A 106 13.16 24.38 14.12
C ALA A 106 12.18 24.17 12.94
N SER A 107 10.99 24.76 13.03
CA SER A 107 10.06 24.84 11.91
C SER A 107 10.55 25.89 10.91
N GLU A 108 10.30 25.65 9.63
CA GLU A 108 10.71 26.51 8.52
C GLU A 108 9.49 26.94 7.70
N SER A 109 9.51 28.18 7.21
CA SER A 109 8.52 28.63 6.26
C SER A 109 8.71 27.89 4.94
N ALA A 110 7.59 27.53 4.32
CA ALA A 110 7.52 26.77 3.09
C ALA A 110 6.55 27.44 2.13
N TYR A 111 6.87 27.43 0.84
CA TYR A 111 5.89 27.73 -0.20
C TYR A 111 4.97 26.53 -0.42
N ILE A 112 3.69 26.78 -0.69
CA ILE A 112 2.77 25.74 -1.18
C ILE A 112 3.17 25.37 -2.61
N LEU A 113 3.36 26.39 -3.46
CA LEU A 113 3.94 26.25 -4.80
C LEU A 113 5.12 27.22 -4.94
N PRO A 114 6.33 26.75 -5.27
CA PRO A 114 7.47 27.66 -5.40
C PRO A 114 7.26 28.64 -6.57
N PRO A 115 7.37 29.96 -6.36
CA PRO A 115 7.22 30.94 -7.44
C PRO A 115 8.11 30.69 -8.67
N SER A 116 9.31 30.13 -8.49
CA SER A 116 10.23 29.77 -9.57
C SER A 116 9.68 28.69 -10.50
N MET A 117 8.71 27.88 -10.05
CA MET A 117 8.01 26.91 -10.89
C MET A 117 7.45 27.55 -12.16
N PHE A 118 6.96 28.79 -12.08
CA PHE A 118 6.24 29.45 -13.17
C PHE A 118 7.09 30.40 -14.01
N ARG A 119 8.34 30.67 -13.60
CA ARG A 119 9.22 31.59 -14.33
C ARG A 119 9.59 31.05 -15.71
N ASN A 120 9.49 31.88 -16.75
CA ASN A 120 9.87 31.55 -18.14
C ASN A 120 9.04 30.45 -18.83
N LEU A 121 7.92 29.99 -18.26
CA LEU A 121 7.06 28.98 -18.90
C LEU A 121 6.51 29.45 -20.26
N GLU A 122 6.29 30.76 -20.42
CA GLU A 122 5.84 31.38 -21.67
C GLU A 122 6.96 31.51 -22.72
N SER A 123 8.22 31.22 -22.37
CA SER A 123 9.32 31.33 -23.31
C SER A 123 9.19 30.30 -24.44
N VAL A 124 9.66 30.64 -25.65
CA VAL A 124 9.60 29.77 -26.85
C VAL A 124 10.17 28.36 -26.60
N ARG A 125 11.14 28.22 -25.66
CA ARG A 125 11.75 26.93 -25.30
C ARG A 125 10.87 26.09 -24.38
N GLU A 126 10.07 26.73 -23.52
CA GLU A 126 9.23 26.08 -22.50
C GLU A 126 7.74 26.08 -22.83
N GLY A 127 7.33 26.69 -23.96
CA GLY A 127 5.92 26.75 -24.38
C GLY A 127 5.22 25.38 -24.45
N ARG A 128 5.98 24.30 -24.65
CA ARG A 128 5.46 22.92 -24.54
C ARG A 128 4.98 22.60 -23.12
N LEU A 129 5.74 22.96 -22.10
CA LEU A 129 5.38 22.74 -20.68
C LEU A 129 4.18 23.60 -20.29
N PHE A 130 4.09 24.82 -20.82
CA PHE A 130 2.92 25.67 -20.60
C PHE A 130 1.63 25.04 -21.16
N SER A 131 1.66 24.48 -22.37
CA SER A 131 0.49 23.78 -22.92
C SER A 131 0.09 22.54 -22.09
N VAL A 132 1.07 21.82 -21.54
CA VAL A 132 0.79 20.69 -20.62
C VAL A 132 0.13 21.20 -19.33
N LEU A 133 0.65 22.30 -18.75
CA LEU A 133 0.08 22.92 -17.56
C LEU A 133 -1.36 23.40 -17.81
N GLU A 134 -1.61 24.01 -18.97
CA GLU A 134 -2.93 24.51 -19.37
C GLU A 134 -3.94 23.38 -19.58
N ALA A 135 -3.53 22.30 -20.23
CA ALA A 135 -4.36 21.12 -20.37
C ALA A 135 -4.71 20.48 -19.01
N PHE A 136 -3.79 20.53 -18.05
CA PHE A 136 -3.97 19.90 -16.74
C PHE A 136 -4.81 20.73 -15.75
N LEU A 137 -4.59 22.06 -15.70
CA LEU A 137 -5.28 22.95 -14.76
C LEU A 137 -6.47 23.69 -15.38
N SER A 138 -6.54 23.81 -16.70
CA SER A 138 -7.41 24.71 -17.46
C SER A 138 -6.97 26.18 -17.49
N PRO A 139 -7.27 26.93 -18.58
CA PRO A 139 -6.88 28.34 -18.73
C PRO A 139 -7.39 29.25 -17.59
N PHE A 140 -8.59 28.95 -17.08
CA PHE A 140 -9.19 29.69 -15.96
C PHE A 140 -8.37 29.56 -14.67
N HIS A 141 -7.90 28.35 -14.34
CA HIS A 141 -7.12 28.12 -13.13
C HIS A 141 -5.70 28.68 -13.28
N ILE A 142 -5.11 28.65 -14.48
CA ILE A 142 -3.84 29.33 -14.73
C ILE A 142 -3.97 30.84 -14.49
N SER A 143 -5.02 31.46 -15.00
CA SER A 143 -5.26 32.90 -14.82
C SER A 143 -5.38 33.26 -13.34
N ARG A 144 -6.11 32.45 -12.56
CA ARG A 144 -6.22 32.58 -11.10
C ARG A 144 -4.88 32.36 -10.39
N LEU A 145 -4.12 31.36 -10.81
CA LEU A 145 -2.80 31.04 -10.25
C LEU A 145 -1.82 32.20 -10.46
N TRP A 146 -1.84 32.84 -11.62
CA TRP A 146 -0.97 33.99 -11.93
C TRP A 146 -1.37 35.23 -11.15
N ALA A 147 -2.68 35.49 -11.02
CA ALA A 147 -3.19 36.57 -10.18
C ALA A 147 -2.73 36.41 -8.72
N LEU A 148 -2.70 35.17 -8.22
CA LEU A 148 -2.21 34.87 -6.88
C LEU A 148 -0.70 34.97 -6.78
N LEU A 149 0.09 34.40 -7.70
CA LEU A 149 1.54 34.17 -7.50
C LEU A 149 2.48 35.18 -8.17
N LEU A 150 2.09 35.81 -9.28
CA LEU A 150 3.01 36.61 -10.12
C LEU A 150 2.83 38.12 -9.97
N ASN A 151 1.66 38.60 -9.52
CA ASN A 151 1.42 40.03 -9.24
C ASN A 151 1.86 40.47 -7.83
N GLN A 152 2.70 39.70 -7.15
CA GLN A 152 2.94 39.78 -5.70
C GLN A 152 4.02 40.77 -5.23
N THR A 153 4.70 41.54 -6.10
CA THR A 153 5.96 42.20 -5.70
C THR A 153 5.88 43.18 -4.53
N ASP A 154 4.67 43.64 -4.14
CA ASP A 154 4.45 44.48 -2.96
C ASP A 154 3.22 44.09 -2.10
N ASP A 155 2.60 42.92 -2.34
CA ASP A 155 1.41 42.48 -1.60
C ASP A 155 1.74 41.34 -0.63
N ASP A 156 1.97 41.71 0.64
CA ASP A 156 2.17 40.77 1.75
C ASP A 156 0.96 39.83 1.90
N GLN A 157 -0.26 40.32 1.66
CA GLN A 157 -1.49 39.55 1.86
C GLN A 157 -1.56 38.40 0.86
N ALA A 158 -1.34 38.67 -0.41
CA ALA A 158 -1.28 37.64 -1.46
C ALA A 158 -0.10 36.69 -1.24
N SER A 159 1.06 37.20 -0.84
CA SER A 159 2.27 36.40 -0.58
C SER A 159 2.06 35.37 0.54
N LEU A 160 1.36 35.76 1.61
CA LEU A 160 1.05 34.89 2.74
C LEU A 160 0.12 33.73 2.38
N GLN A 161 -0.73 33.89 1.36
CA GLN A 161 -1.62 32.81 0.90
C GLN A 161 -0.87 31.62 0.29
N ASN A 162 0.36 31.83 -0.17
CA ASN A 162 1.23 30.77 -0.70
C ASN A 162 2.26 30.27 0.32
N LEU A 163 2.18 30.71 1.58
CA LEU A 163 3.19 30.41 2.59
C LEU A 163 2.57 29.80 3.83
N TRP A 164 3.31 28.91 4.47
CA TRP A 164 2.94 28.25 5.73
C TRP A 164 4.17 27.65 6.41
N LEU A 165 4.03 27.27 7.68
CA LEU A 165 5.10 26.75 8.51
C LEU A 165 5.06 25.21 8.56
N LEU A 166 6.20 24.56 8.38
CA LEU A 166 6.34 23.10 8.43
C LEU A 166 7.59 22.68 9.21
N SER A 167 7.62 21.45 9.69
CA SER A 167 8.89 20.84 10.13
C SER A 167 9.75 20.48 8.90
N PRO A 168 11.09 20.39 9.04
CA PRO A 168 11.96 20.09 7.90
C PRO A 168 11.68 18.74 7.21
N SER A 169 11.29 17.71 7.98
CA SER A 169 10.96 16.38 7.43
C SER A 169 9.65 16.40 6.64
N ILE A 170 8.61 17.08 7.15
CA ILE A 170 7.34 17.25 6.45
C ILE A 170 7.51 18.16 5.23
N HIS A 171 8.25 19.26 5.34
CA HIS A 171 8.51 20.16 4.22
C HIS A 171 9.24 19.46 3.07
N LYS A 172 10.27 18.66 3.38
CA LYS A 172 10.96 17.85 2.37
C LYS A 172 10.00 16.84 1.71
N ALA A 173 9.17 16.16 2.49
CA ALA A 173 8.20 15.20 1.97
C ALA A 173 7.12 15.88 1.13
N PHE A 174 6.65 17.06 1.52
CA PHE A 174 5.64 17.84 0.82
C PHE A 174 6.15 18.28 -0.54
N ARG A 175 7.33 18.92 -0.59
CA ARG A 175 7.96 19.35 -1.85
C ARG A 175 8.27 18.20 -2.81
N ALA A 176 8.62 17.03 -2.27
CA ALA A 176 8.91 15.85 -3.07
C ALA A 176 7.66 15.07 -3.51
N GLY A 177 6.45 15.52 -3.12
CA GLY A 177 5.21 14.82 -3.44
C GLY A 177 5.08 13.46 -2.74
N HIS A 178 5.53 13.35 -1.49
CA HIS A 178 5.28 12.16 -0.67
C HIS A 178 4.14 12.36 0.34
N VAL A 179 3.77 13.62 0.59
CA VAL A 179 2.59 13.98 1.37
C VAL A 179 1.79 15.06 0.65
N GLU A 180 0.49 15.03 0.85
CA GLU A 180 -0.45 16.01 0.32
C GLU A 180 -1.29 16.63 1.43
N VAL A 181 -1.86 17.80 1.15
CA VAL A 181 -2.79 18.49 2.04
C VAL A 181 -4.07 18.74 1.29
N ARG A 182 -5.20 18.38 1.90
CA ARG A 182 -6.53 18.58 1.32
C ARG A 182 -7.51 19.10 2.36
N LEU A 183 -8.61 19.69 1.89
CA LEU A 183 -9.70 19.99 2.80
C LEU A 183 -10.36 18.69 3.28
N LYS A 184 -10.75 18.64 4.55
CA LYS A 184 -11.44 17.49 5.13
C LYS A 184 -12.77 17.19 4.43
N SER A 185 -13.46 18.22 3.94
CA SER A 185 -14.68 18.08 3.14
C SER A 185 -14.43 17.37 1.81
N GLU A 186 -13.32 17.67 1.13
CA GLU A 186 -12.92 17.04 -0.13
C GLU A 186 -12.60 15.55 0.07
N LEU A 187 -11.85 15.21 1.12
CA LEU A 187 -11.54 13.80 1.43
C LEU A 187 -12.81 13.00 1.74
N LYS A 188 -13.76 13.58 2.49
CA LYS A 188 -15.06 12.94 2.75
C LYS A 188 -15.84 12.70 1.45
N SER A 189 -15.78 13.64 0.52
CA SER A 189 -16.48 13.55 -0.77
C SER A 189 -15.93 12.43 -1.64
N GLU A 190 -14.61 12.28 -1.70
CA GLU A 190 -13.93 11.19 -2.40
C GLU A 190 -14.33 9.82 -1.84
N LEU A 191 -14.31 9.68 -0.51
CA LEU A 191 -14.73 8.45 0.18
C LEU A 191 -16.21 8.09 -0.06
N LEU A 192 -17.05 9.09 -0.34
CA LEU A 192 -18.48 8.91 -0.64
C LEU A 192 -18.77 8.84 -2.15
N HIS A 193 -17.75 8.85 -3.01
CA HIS A 193 -17.87 8.91 -4.47
C HIS A 193 -18.77 10.07 -4.99
N ARG A 194 -18.78 11.20 -4.28
CA ARG A 194 -19.48 12.42 -4.70
C ARG A 194 -18.44 13.43 -5.19
N LYS A 195 -18.67 14.09 -6.34
CA LYS A 195 -17.88 15.26 -6.75
C LYS A 195 -18.56 16.51 -6.21
N ILE A 196 -17.93 17.21 -5.26
CA ILE A 196 -18.34 18.56 -4.89
C ILE A 196 -17.73 19.51 -5.93
N PRO A 197 -18.51 20.39 -6.58
CA PRO A 197 -17.97 21.42 -7.46
C PRO A 197 -16.99 22.32 -6.70
N GLU A 198 -15.84 22.65 -7.32
CA GLU A 198 -14.83 23.54 -6.71
C GLU A 198 -15.37 24.93 -6.33
N SER A 199 -16.55 25.32 -6.85
CA SER A 199 -17.27 26.57 -6.61
C SER A 199 -18.06 26.64 -5.30
N GLU A 200 -18.21 25.53 -4.55
CA GLU A 200 -19.00 25.49 -3.30
C GLU A 200 -18.17 25.71 -2.02
N VAL A 201 -16.85 25.86 -2.12
CA VAL A 201 -16.00 26.14 -0.95
C VAL A 201 -15.95 27.63 -0.71
N ASP A 202 -16.65 28.09 0.32
CA ASP A 202 -16.61 29.48 0.77
C ASP A 202 -15.23 29.82 1.35
N GLU A 203 -14.39 30.44 0.52
CA GLU A 203 -13.04 30.88 0.88
C GLU A 203 -13.04 32.07 1.87
N THR A 204 -14.21 32.59 2.28
CA THR A 204 -14.33 33.67 3.27
C THR A 204 -14.34 33.19 4.73
N THR A 205 -14.25 31.87 4.96
CA THR A 205 -14.28 31.28 6.30
C THR A 205 -12.99 31.52 7.10
N GLU A 206 -13.12 31.89 8.39
CA GLU A 206 -12.00 32.21 9.29
C GLU A 206 -11.21 30.96 9.75
N THR A 207 -11.74 29.76 9.50
CA THR A 207 -11.13 28.48 9.88
C THR A 207 -11.37 27.43 8.82
N PHE A 208 -10.32 26.68 8.47
CA PHE A 208 -10.40 25.54 7.57
C PHE A 208 -9.89 24.27 8.27
N GLU A 209 -10.62 23.17 8.07
CA GLU A 209 -10.19 21.84 8.51
C GLU A 209 -9.45 21.12 7.37
N TYR A 210 -8.18 20.80 7.60
CA TYR A 210 -7.32 20.13 6.63
C TYR A 210 -6.96 18.71 7.07
N VAL A 211 -6.55 17.92 6.10
CA VAL A 211 -5.95 16.60 6.30
C VAL A 211 -4.61 16.55 5.58
N LEU A 212 -3.56 16.17 6.31
CA LEU A 212 -2.28 15.77 5.75
C LEU A 212 -2.34 14.27 5.49
N ARG A 213 -2.08 13.85 4.26
CA ARG A 213 -2.14 12.45 3.84
C ARG A 213 -0.80 12.00 3.28
N ARG A 214 -0.35 10.81 3.67
CA ARG A 214 0.76 10.12 2.99
C ARG A 214 0.28 9.55 1.67
N LEU A 215 1.07 9.76 0.64
CA LEU A 215 0.78 9.17 -0.67
C LEU A 215 1.16 7.69 -0.68
N TYR A 216 0.29 6.93 -1.33
CA TYR A 216 0.44 5.51 -1.63
C TYR A 216 0.81 5.37 -3.12
N PRO A 217 1.43 4.26 -3.54
CA PRO A 217 1.68 3.02 -2.79
C PRO A 217 2.97 2.99 -1.97
N GLU A 218 3.81 4.03 -2.00
CA GLU A 218 5.05 4.08 -1.20
C GLU A 218 4.96 5.14 -0.09
N GLU A 219 4.71 4.72 1.16
CA GLU A 219 4.64 5.66 2.26
C GLU A 219 6.01 6.22 2.67
N ALA A 220 6.12 7.54 2.80
CA ALA A 220 7.30 8.17 3.39
C ALA A 220 7.41 7.86 4.90
N SER A 221 8.64 7.53 5.33
CA SER A 221 8.98 7.25 6.73
C SER A 221 9.81 8.38 7.35
N GLY A 222 9.93 8.39 8.69
CA GLY A 222 10.73 9.38 9.41
C GLY A 222 10.15 10.80 9.37
N LEU A 223 8.82 10.90 9.32
CA LEU A 223 8.10 12.17 9.31
C LEU A 223 7.74 12.59 10.74
N ASP A 224 8.17 13.78 11.12
CA ASP A 224 8.02 14.32 12.48
C ASP A 224 7.42 15.73 12.41
N PHE A 225 6.50 16.07 13.29
CA PHE A 225 5.97 17.44 13.42
C PHE A 225 6.92 18.36 14.20
N GLY A 226 6.62 19.66 14.27
CA GLY A 226 7.47 20.68 14.92
C GLY A 226 7.76 20.42 16.41
N ASN A 227 6.93 19.62 17.07
CA ASN A 227 7.09 19.21 18.48
C ASN A 227 7.74 17.81 18.65
N ARG A 228 8.33 17.23 17.58
CA ARG A 228 8.86 15.85 17.52
C ARG A 228 7.82 14.73 17.64
N THR A 229 6.52 15.06 17.66
CA THR A 229 5.50 14.01 17.51
C THR A 229 5.68 13.38 16.14
N LYS A 230 5.88 12.06 16.12
CA LYS A 230 5.93 11.31 14.86
C LYS A 230 4.58 11.37 14.19
N PHE A 231 4.58 11.60 12.88
CA PHE A 231 3.38 11.39 12.09
C PHE A 231 3.18 9.89 11.93
N GLU A 232 2.49 9.25 12.87
CA GLU A 232 2.18 7.82 12.84
C GLU A 232 0.81 7.60 12.16
N GLY A 233 0.78 6.79 11.10
CA GLY A 233 -0.42 6.53 10.29
C GLY A 233 -0.41 7.23 8.92
N SER A 234 -1.53 7.10 8.19
CA SER A 234 -1.68 7.57 6.81
C SER A 234 -2.37 8.93 6.68
N LEU A 235 -3.12 9.36 7.70
CA LEU A 235 -3.90 10.59 7.72
C LEU A 235 -3.70 11.36 9.04
N TRP A 236 -3.57 12.69 8.95
CA TRP A 236 -3.50 13.57 10.12
C TRP A 236 -4.38 14.80 9.92
N PHE A 237 -5.35 14.99 10.82
CA PHE A 237 -6.29 16.12 10.77
C PHE A 237 -5.81 17.29 11.61
N PHE A 238 -5.84 18.49 11.03
CA PHE A 238 -5.42 19.73 11.66
C PHE A 238 -6.24 20.92 11.14
N ASN A 239 -6.26 22.01 11.91
CA ASN A 239 -7.01 23.22 11.55
C ASN A 239 -6.04 24.38 11.38
N ILE A 240 -6.31 25.22 10.39
CA ILE A 240 -5.60 26.48 10.20
C ILE A 240 -6.58 27.62 10.49
N SER A 241 -6.17 28.54 11.36
CA SER A 241 -6.96 29.69 11.79
C SER A 241 -6.07 30.90 12.06
N THR A 242 -6.61 32.10 11.89
CA THR A 242 -5.91 33.36 12.17
C THR A 242 -6.82 34.29 12.96
N SER A 243 -6.26 35.07 13.88
CA SER A 243 -7.00 36.12 14.60
C SER A 243 -7.14 37.41 13.79
N ASP A 244 -6.39 37.56 12.68
CA ASP A 244 -6.43 38.71 11.79
C ASP A 244 -6.30 38.26 10.34
N ALA A 245 -7.43 37.95 9.69
CA ALA A 245 -7.45 37.47 8.32
C ALA A 245 -6.98 38.52 7.28
N LYS A 246 -7.07 39.80 7.62
CA LYS A 246 -6.68 40.91 6.73
C LYS A 246 -5.16 41.11 6.72
N ALA A 247 -4.51 41.10 7.89
CA ALA A 247 -3.06 41.26 7.98
C ALA A 247 -2.30 39.94 7.83
N LEU A 248 -2.88 38.82 8.27
CA LEU A 248 -2.28 37.49 8.30
C LEU A 248 -3.15 36.49 7.54
N SER A 249 -3.29 36.70 6.24
CA SER A 249 -4.09 35.85 5.37
C SER A 249 -3.69 34.38 5.44
N LEU A 250 -4.69 33.50 5.40
CA LEU A 250 -4.50 32.07 5.50
C LEU A 250 -3.94 31.48 4.19
N PRO A 251 -3.25 30.32 4.26
CA PRO A 251 -2.90 29.53 3.09
C PRO A 251 -4.12 29.27 2.19
N SER A 252 -3.97 29.50 0.89
CA SER A 252 -5.06 29.37 -0.07
C SER A 252 -5.45 27.89 -0.28
N PRO A 253 -6.73 27.51 -0.07
CA PRO A 253 -7.20 26.17 -0.41
C PRO A 253 -6.97 25.81 -1.89
N PHE A 254 -7.11 26.79 -2.79
CA PHE A 254 -6.85 26.62 -4.21
C PHE A 254 -5.40 26.20 -4.48
N LEU A 255 -4.41 26.80 -3.82
CA LEU A 255 -3.00 26.44 -4.00
C LEU A 255 -2.72 25.02 -3.47
N PHE A 256 -3.36 24.60 -2.37
CA PHE A 256 -3.28 23.22 -1.91
C PHE A 256 -3.87 22.22 -2.91
N ARG A 257 -5.01 22.54 -3.55
CA ARG A 257 -5.58 21.70 -4.62
C ARG A 257 -4.60 21.56 -5.79
N VAL A 258 -3.99 22.67 -6.22
CA VAL A 258 -3.00 22.64 -7.30
C VAL A 258 -1.78 21.82 -6.89
N HIS A 259 -1.24 22.02 -5.68
CA HIS A 259 -0.12 21.24 -5.16
C HIS A 259 -0.44 19.75 -5.08
N HIS A 260 -1.59 19.37 -4.52
CA HIS A 260 -2.03 17.96 -4.43
C HIS A 260 -1.99 17.26 -5.80
N ARG A 261 -2.48 17.92 -6.85
CA ARG A 261 -2.48 17.35 -8.21
C ARG A 261 -1.06 17.08 -8.73
N PHE A 262 -0.09 17.93 -8.39
CA PHE A 262 1.33 17.70 -8.70
C PHE A 262 2.01 16.69 -7.78
N ALA A 263 1.65 16.68 -6.49
CA ALA A 263 2.22 15.78 -5.49
C ALA A 263 2.03 14.31 -5.90
N THR A 264 0.84 13.93 -6.37
CA THR A 264 0.59 12.57 -6.87
C THR A 264 1.47 12.22 -8.07
N ALA A 265 1.67 13.15 -9.02
CA ALA A 265 2.55 12.92 -10.16
C ALA A 265 4.02 12.76 -9.73
N LEU A 266 4.51 13.66 -8.86
CA LEU A 266 5.85 13.59 -8.26
C LEU A 266 6.06 12.28 -7.51
N HIS A 267 5.04 11.81 -6.77
CA HIS A 267 5.07 10.54 -6.08
C HIS A 267 5.33 9.38 -7.05
N LEU A 268 4.54 9.28 -8.10
CA LEU A 268 4.65 8.23 -9.11
C LEU A 268 5.99 8.28 -9.87
N PHE A 269 6.52 9.48 -10.15
CA PHE A 269 7.87 9.62 -10.72
C PHE A 269 8.96 9.17 -9.74
N SER A 270 8.81 9.42 -8.44
CA SER A 270 9.76 8.95 -7.42
C SER A 270 9.81 7.42 -7.34
N ILE A 271 8.66 6.77 -7.56
CA ILE A 271 8.53 5.31 -7.67
C ILE A 271 9.20 4.82 -8.95
N GLU A 272 8.96 5.48 -10.09
CA GLU A 272 9.64 5.15 -11.35
C GLU A 272 11.17 5.23 -11.21
N ASP A 273 11.69 6.23 -10.51
CA ASP A 273 13.12 6.37 -10.21
C ASP A 273 13.63 5.23 -9.32
N LYS A 274 12.82 4.76 -8.38
CA LYS A 274 13.14 3.61 -7.56
C LYS A 274 13.20 2.34 -8.38
N ILE A 275 12.26 2.12 -9.30
CA ILE A 275 12.28 1.01 -10.24
C ILE A 275 13.54 1.08 -11.12
N ALA A 276 13.91 2.27 -11.61
CA ALA A 276 15.10 2.46 -12.44
C ALA A 276 16.42 2.14 -11.70
N ARG A 277 16.47 2.31 -10.37
CA ARG A 277 17.60 1.87 -9.53
C ARG A 277 17.71 0.35 -9.40
N GLY A 278 16.66 -0.38 -9.72
CA GLY A 278 16.59 -1.85 -9.62
C GLY A 278 16.33 -2.35 -8.20
N TRP A 279 16.19 -3.67 -8.07
CA TRP A 279 15.95 -4.32 -6.78
C TRP A 279 17.14 -4.16 -5.83
N PRO A 280 16.90 -3.94 -4.52
CA PRO A 280 17.96 -3.90 -3.54
C PRO A 280 18.72 -5.22 -3.51
N ARG A 281 20.03 -5.16 -3.25
CA ARG A 281 20.85 -6.37 -3.15
C ARG A 281 20.36 -7.25 -2.00
N PRO A 282 20.27 -8.58 -2.20
CA PRO A 282 19.97 -9.52 -1.12
C PRO A 282 20.89 -9.31 0.07
N GLN A 283 20.32 -9.27 1.27
CA GLN A 283 21.12 -9.16 2.49
C GLN A 283 21.89 -10.48 2.67
N LYS A 284 23.22 -10.44 2.56
CA LYS A 284 24.06 -11.63 2.76
C LYS A 284 24.04 -12.03 4.23
N ASP A 285 23.63 -13.26 4.48
CA ASP A 285 23.77 -13.87 5.79
C ASP A 285 25.24 -14.23 6.09
N PHE A 286 25.67 -13.96 7.33
CA PHE A 286 27.07 -14.15 7.76
C PHE A 286 27.49 -15.62 7.92
N LEU A 287 26.53 -16.55 8.02
CA LEU A 287 26.74 -17.98 8.26
C LEU A 287 26.07 -18.81 7.15
N GLY A 288 26.84 -19.70 6.52
CA GLY A 288 26.36 -20.58 5.46
C GLY A 288 25.29 -21.58 5.93
N PRO A 289 24.38 -22.05 5.05
CA PRO A 289 23.20 -22.84 5.42
C PRO A 289 23.50 -24.12 6.22
N ARG A 290 24.57 -24.85 5.84
CA ARG A 290 24.94 -26.11 6.49
C ARG A 290 25.46 -25.94 7.91
N ALA A 291 26.33 -24.96 8.13
CA ALA A 291 26.87 -24.66 9.46
C ALA A 291 25.74 -24.25 10.43
N ARG A 292 24.77 -23.47 9.92
CA ARG A 292 23.59 -23.05 10.65
C ARG A 292 22.71 -24.22 11.06
N GLN A 293 22.42 -25.16 10.15
CA GLN A 293 21.59 -26.33 10.47
C GLN A 293 22.24 -27.24 11.53
N VAL A 294 23.56 -27.43 11.44
CA VAL A 294 24.33 -28.20 12.43
C VAL A 294 24.31 -27.51 13.79
N PHE A 295 24.49 -26.19 13.83
CA PHE A 295 24.39 -25.40 15.06
C PHE A 295 23.00 -25.53 15.70
N TYR A 296 21.91 -25.40 14.93
CA TYR A 296 20.56 -25.52 15.48
C TYR A 296 20.27 -26.91 16.02
N ARG A 297 20.73 -27.97 15.36
CA ARG A 297 20.58 -29.35 15.90
C ARG A 297 21.30 -29.52 17.23
N MET A 298 22.52 -28.97 17.35
CA MET A 298 23.24 -28.97 18.62
C MET A 298 22.54 -28.14 19.69
N TRP A 299 21.95 -27.01 19.30
CA TRP A 299 21.22 -26.13 20.20
C TRP A 299 20.02 -26.81 20.87
N LEU A 300 19.37 -27.77 20.20
CA LEU A 300 18.25 -28.52 20.77
C LEU A 300 18.62 -29.45 21.95
N TYR A 301 19.91 -29.74 22.18
CA TYR A 301 20.36 -30.47 23.38
C TYR A 301 20.39 -29.59 24.63
N VAL A 302 20.31 -28.26 24.48
CA VAL A 302 20.21 -27.33 25.60
C VAL A 302 18.82 -27.46 26.25
N PRO A 303 18.71 -27.51 27.59
CA PRO A 303 17.43 -27.60 28.28
C PRO A 303 16.43 -26.53 27.84
N ILE A 304 15.14 -26.89 27.72
CA ILE A 304 14.09 -26.00 27.21
C ILE A 304 14.01 -24.66 27.95
N TRP A 305 14.15 -24.66 29.28
CA TRP A 305 14.11 -23.42 30.07
C TRP A 305 15.21 -22.43 29.68
N ALA A 306 16.41 -22.92 29.34
CA ALA A 306 17.55 -22.10 28.94
C ALA A 306 17.37 -21.59 27.52
N ARG A 307 16.87 -22.44 26.60
CA ARG A 307 16.54 -22.03 25.22
C ARG A 307 15.46 -20.94 25.20
N MET A 308 14.38 -21.11 25.97
CA MET A 308 13.29 -20.13 26.05
C MET A 308 13.73 -18.79 26.64
N ARG A 309 14.61 -18.81 27.65
CA ARG A 309 15.26 -17.59 28.16
C ARG A 309 16.13 -16.91 27.11
N CYS A 310 16.87 -17.69 26.32
CA CYS A 310 17.68 -17.16 25.23
C CYS A 310 16.81 -16.51 24.15
N TYR A 311 15.75 -17.17 23.67
CA TYR A 311 14.84 -16.59 22.68
C TYR A 311 14.16 -15.32 23.20
N SER A 312 13.74 -15.31 24.47
CA SER A 312 13.19 -14.10 25.12
C SER A 312 14.17 -12.93 25.08
N LEU A 313 15.47 -13.18 25.27
CA LEU A 313 16.51 -12.15 25.15
C LEU A 313 16.71 -11.74 23.68
N LEU A 314 16.74 -12.71 22.75
CA LEU A 314 16.87 -12.44 21.32
C LEU A 314 15.71 -11.62 20.76
N VAL A 315 14.49 -11.80 21.26
CA VAL A 315 13.32 -10.96 20.92
C VAL A 315 13.55 -9.51 21.34
N ARG A 316 14.09 -9.27 22.55
CA ARG A 316 14.42 -7.92 23.03
C ARG A 316 15.51 -7.28 22.17
N ILE A 317 16.58 -8.03 21.87
CA ILE A 317 17.66 -7.59 20.99
C ILE A 317 17.12 -7.32 19.58
N GLY A 318 16.24 -8.18 19.07
CA GLY A 318 15.60 -8.05 17.77
C GLY A 318 14.77 -6.77 17.65
N ARG A 319 13.95 -6.46 18.67
CA ARG A 319 13.19 -5.20 18.73
C ARG A 319 14.10 -3.97 18.69
N TRP A 320 15.24 -4.04 19.37
CA TRP A 320 16.21 -2.95 19.38
C TRP A 320 16.95 -2.81 18.04
N LEU A 321 17.36 -3.91 17.42
CA LEU A 321 18.11 -3.91 16.16
C LEU A 321 17.25 -3.62 14.92
N TYR A 322 16.04 -4.16 14.89
CA TYR A 322 15.20 -4.21 13.68
C TYR A 322 13.88 -3.46 13.83
N GLY A 323 13.56 -2.94 15.02
CA GLY A 323 12.26 -2.38 15.32
C GLY A 323 11.18 -3.45 15.59
N PRO A 324 9.94 -3.01 15.90
CA PRO A 324 8.79 -3.90 15.97
C PRO A 324 8.46 -4.46 14.58
N SER A 325 8.03 -5.72 14.52
CA SER A 325 7.48 -6.28 13.27
C SER A 325 6.03 -5.84 13.08
N THR A 326 5.50 -5.99 11.87
CA THR A 326 4.13 -5.59 11.51
C THR A 326 3.07 -6.27 12.39
N ALA A 327 3.29 -7.55 12.72
CA ALA A 327 2.50 -8.29 13.70
C ALA A 327 3.17 -8.29 15.07
N SER A 328 2.42 -7.97 16.13
CA SER A 328 2.96 -7.90 17.51
C SER A 328 3.43 -9.25 18.05
N TRP A 329 2.90 -10.35 17.49
CA TRP A 329 3.25 -11.73 17.82
C TRP A 329 4.40 -12.29 16.98
N VAL A 330 5.00 -11.53 16.06
CA VAL A 330 6.17 -11.97 15.28
C VAL A 330 7.33 -11.03 15.56
N GLN A 331 8.54 -11.56 15.71
CA GLN A 331 9.73 -10.74 15.84
C GLN A 331 10.90 -11.33 15.06
N ARG A 332 11.47 -10.52 14.15
CA ARG A 332 12.80 -10.77 13.59
C ARG A 332 13.84 -10.71 14.71
N VAL A 333 14.68 -11.73 14.80
CA VAL A 333 15.79 -11.80 15.75
C VAL A 333 17.12 -12.08 15.03
N PRO A 334 18.28 -11.89 15.69
CA PRO A 334 19.58 -12.20 15.08
C PRO A 334 19.70 -13.64 14.55
N PHE A 335 20.75 -13.88 13.76
CA PHE A 335 21.08 -15.20 13.19
C PHE A 335 20.11 -15.72 12.11
N GLY A 336 19.37 -14.82 11.46
CA GLY A 336 18.43 -15.20 10.40
C GLY A 336 17.24 -16.00 10.93
N LEU A 337 16.77 -15.65 12.13
CA LEU A 337 15.66 -16.30 12.81
C LEU A 337 14.47 -15.35 12.98
N VAL A 338 13.30 -15.96 13.11
CA VAL A 338 12.05 -15.31 13.49
C VAL A 338 11.48 -16.10 14.67
N VAL A 339 10.98 -15.37 15.67
CA VAL A 339 10.22 -15.93 16.79
C VAL A 339 8.77 -15.47 16.66
N LYS A 340 7.85 -16.42 16.58
CA LYS A 340 6.40 -16.21 16.57
C LYS A 340 5.82 -16.67 17.90
N ASP A 341 4.98 -15.85 18.50
CA ASP A 341 4.09 -16.21 19.61
C ASP A 341 2.80 -16.76 19.01
N CYS A 342 2.60 -18.06 19.14
CA CYS A 342 1.49 -18.78 18.54
C CYS A 342 0.26 -18.68 19.43
N VAL A 343 -0.55 -17.65 19.19
CA VAL A 343 -1.86 -17.47 19.85
C VAL A 343 -2.85 -18.56 19.41
N ARG A 344 -2.83 -18.91 18.11
CA ARG A 344 -3.65 -19.95 17.48
C ARG A 344 -2.74 -20.97 16.79
N GLY A 345 -3.25 -22.17 16.53
CA GLY A 345 -2.57 -23.14 15.65
C GLY A 345 -1.17 -23.62 16.07
N TYR A 346 -0.78 -23.48 17.35
CA TYR A 346 0.59 -23.79 17.85
C TYR A 346 1.15 -25.14 17.42
N LYS A 347 0.30 -26.17 17.27
CA LYS A 347 0.73 -27.49 16.77
C LYS A 347 0.58 -27.63 15.25
N ASN A 348 -0.38 -26.92 14.66
CA ASN A 348 -0.69 -27.00 13.24
C ASN A 348 0.40 -26.37 12.38
N GLU A 349 0.78 -25.10 12.66
CA GLU A 349 1.77 -24.37 11.85
C GLU A 349 3.13 -25.09 11.77
N PRO A 350 3.74 -25.58 12.89
CA PRO A 350 5.00 -26.31 12.79
C PRO A 350 4.86 -27.64 12.03
N ASN A 351 3.70 -28.30 12.09
CA ASN A 351 3.46 -29.52 11.35
C ASN A 351 3.26 -29.27 9.85
N ALA A 352 2.52 -28.21 9.49
CA ALA A 352 2.38 -27.73 8.12
C ALA A 352 3.75 -27.44 7.49
N LEU A 353 4.61 -26.69 8.17
CA LEU A 353 5.96 -26.39 7.70
C LEU A 353 6.81 -27.67 7.47
N ARG A 354 6.66 -28.69 8.33
CA ARG A 354 7.34 -29.99 8.16
C ARG A 354 6.81 -30.79 6.97
N LEU A 355 5.50 -30.75 6.72
CA LEU A 355 4.90 -31.39 5.53
C LEU A 355 5.37 -30.70 4.25
N VAL A 356 5.36 -29.36 4.23
CA VAL A 356 5.87 -28.57 3.10
C VAL A 356 7.35 -28.86 2.84
N GLU A 357 8.17 -28.92 3.89
CA GLU A 357 9.58 -29.32 3.80
C GLU A 357 9.77 -30.71 3.21
N LYS A 358 8.92 -31.66 3.59
CA LYS A 358 9.04 -33.06 3.18
C LYS A 358 8.63 -33.30 1.73
N TYR A 359 7.55 -32.65 1.28
CA TYR A 359 6.88 -33.02 0.03
C TYR A 359 7.05 -32.02 -1.10
N THR A 360 7.60 -30.83 -0.84
CA THR A 360 7.65 -29.75 -1.82
C THR A 360 9.02 -29.08 -1.87
N SER A 361 9.25 -28.31 -2.93
CA SER A 361 10.38 -27.40 -3.07
C SER A 361 10.04 -25.97 -2.65
N ILE A 362 8.89 -25.75 -2.02
CA ILE A 362 8.40 -24.40 -1.69
C ILE A 362 9.35 -23.75 -0.68
N PRO A 363 9.77 -22.49 -0.92
CA PRO A 363 10.53 -21.73 0.06
C PRO A 363 9.60 -21.33 1.21
N ALA A 364 9.59 -22.15 2.27
CA ALA A 364 8.85 -21.91 3.50
C ALA A 364 9.83 -21.86 4.69
N PRO A 365 9.47 -21.19 5.81
CA PRO A 365 10.29 -21.21 7.02
C PRO A 365 10.60 -22.64 7.48
N ARG A 366 11.84 -22.87 7.94
CA ARG A 366 12.22 -24.14 8.57
C ARG A 366 12.01 -24.04 10.08
N VAL A 367 11.28 -24.99 10.63
CA VAL A 367 11.08 -25.09 12.08
C VAL A 367 12.41 -25.39 12.74
N ILE A 368 12.84 -24.49 13.63
CA ILE A 368 14.04 -24.68 14.45
C ILE A 368 13.65 -25.26 15.80
N ASP A 369 12.65 -24.67 16.44
CA ASP A 369 12.25 -25.05 17.79
C ASP A 369 10.78 -24.71 18.04
N VAL A 370 10.17 -25.47 18.93
CA VAL A 370 8.79 -25.27 19.38
C VAL A 370 8.78 -25.51 20.88
N GLY A 371 8.19 -24.59 21.65
CA GLY A 371 8.20 -24.70 23.10
C GLY A 371 7.15 -23.83 23.78
N GLU A 372 6.85 -24.20 25.01
CA GLU A 372 5.94 -23.46 25.88
C GLU A 372 6.72 -22.94 27.08
N TYR A 373 6.56 -21.66 27.39
CA TYR A 373 7.23 -21.02 28.52
C TYR A 373 6.39 -19.89 29.10
N LYS A 374 6.02 -20.04 30.38
CA LYS A 374 5.14 -19.08 31.10
C LYS A 374 3.85 -18.82 30.32
N ASP A 375 3.17 -19.89 29.93
CA ASP A 375 1.90 -19.89 29.18
C ASP A 375 1.96 -19.34 27.74
N ALA A 376 3.12 -18.81 27.31
CA ALA A 376 3.36 -18.41 25.93
C ALA A 376 3.92 -19.57 25.09
N LYS A 377 3.42 -19.71 23.87
CA LYS A 377 3.69 -20.81 22.95
C LYS A 377 4.54 -20.28 21.81
N TYR A 378 5.80 -20.66 21.75
CA TYR A 378 6.74 -20.11 20.78
C TYR A 378 7.00 -21.07 19.62
N LEU A 379 7.01 -20.52 18.41
CA LEU A 379 7.59 -21.11 17.22
C LEU A 379 8.84 -20.31 16.84
N VAL A 380 9.99 -20.99 16.84
CA VAL A 380 11.25 -20.44 16.34
C VAL A 380 11.52 -21.05 14.98
N MET A 381 11.72 -20.20 13.98
CA MET A 381 11.90 -20.63 12.59
C MET A 381 12.93 -19.77 11.86
N THR A 382 13.40 -20.27 10.72
CA THR A 382 14.31 -19.49 9.85
C THR A 382 13.56 -18.34 9.20
N ARG A 383 14.20 -17.17 9.14
CA ARG A 383 13.76 -16.05 8.32
C ARG A 383 13.96 -16.39 6.84
N LEU A 384 12.98 -16.06 6.01
CA LEU A 384 13.12 -16.05 4.56
C LEU A 384 13.65 -14.69 4.05
N PRO A 385 14.37 -14.67 2.91
CA PRO A 385 14.76 -13.43 2.25
C PRO A 385 13.56 -12.75 1.58
N GLY A 386 13.76 -11.52 1.10
CA GLY A 386 12.73 -10.74 0.39
C GLY A 386 11.96 -9.73 1.25
N GLN A 387 11.03 -9.04 0.58
CA GLN A 387 10.07 -8.09 1.12
C GLN A 387 8.64 -8.60 0.85
N THR A 388 7.63 -8.17 1.60
CA THR A 388 6.26 -8.63 1.34
C THR A 388 5.78 -8.16 -0.04
N LEU A 389 4.87 -8.90 -0.67
CA LEU A 389 4.29 -8.50 -1.96
C LEU A 389 3.52 -7.18 -1.81
N GLU A 390 2.83 -6.98 -0.69
CA GLU A 390 2.16 -5.70 -0.36
C GLU A 390 3.13 -4.51 -0.50
N ASP A 391 4.31 -4.61 0.10
CA ASP A 391 5.30 -3.53 0.11
C ASP A 391 5.90 -3.21 -1.27
N VAL A 392 5.90 -4.17 -2.20
CA VAL A 392 6.68 -4.04 -3.46
C VAL A 392 5.90 -4.30 -4.73
N PHE A 393 4.61 -4.62 -4.66
CA PHE A 393 3.77 -4.91 -5.84
C PHE A 393 3.77 -3.76 -6.85
N HIS A 394 3.79 -2.52 -6.36
CA HIS A 394 3.85 -1.30 -7.18
C HIS A 394 5.20 -1.11 -7.89
N LEU A 395 6.25 -1.79 -7.46
CA LEU A 395 7.59 -1.75 -8.07
C LEU A 395 7.77 -2.82 -9.15
N MET A 396 6.89 -3.82 -9.18
CA MET A 396 6.99 -4.95 -10.11
C MET A 396 6.47 -4.56 -11.50
N THR A 397 7.27 -4.85 -12.53
CA THR A 397 6.84 -4.83 -13.93
C THR A 397 5.76 -5.88 -14.21
N TYR A 398 5.00 -5.73 -15.29
CA TYR A 398 4.01 -6.75 -15.70
C TYR A 398 4.64 -8.14 -15.89
N ALA A 399 5.81 -8.21 -16.52
CA ALA A 399 6.52 -9.47 -16.70
C ALA A 399 7.00 -10.09 -15.37
N GLU A 400 7.34 -9.27 -14.36
CA GLU A 400 7.63 -9.78 -13.00
C GLU A 400 6.38 -10.28 -12.30
N ARG A 401 5.26 -9.56 -12.42
CA ARG A 401 3.95 -9.98 -11.87
C ARG A 401 3.49 -11.31 -12.50
N ASP A 402 3.66 -11.46 -13.81
CA ASP A 402 3.36 -12.71 -14.52
C ASP A 402 4.23 -13.87 -14.03
N ARG A 403 5.56 -13.68 -13.94
CA ARG A 403 6.46 -14.72 -13.42
C ARG A 403 6.16 -15.07 -11.97
N PHE A 404 5.83 -14.07 -11.15
CA PHE A 404 5.42 -14.29 -9.77
C PHE A 404 4.13 -15.13 -9.70
N ALA A 405 3.14 -14.84 -10.54
CA ALA A 405 1.91 -15.63 -10.61
C ALA A 405 2.20 -17.07 -11.06
N ASP A 406 3.08 -17.25 -12.05
CA ASP A 406 3.49 -18.56 -12.55
C ASP A 406 4.20 -19.38 -11.44
N ASP A 407 5.09 -18.74 -10.67
CA ASP A 407 5.75 -19.35 -9.51
C ASP A 407 4.73 -19.76 -8.43
N LEU A 408 3.78 -18.87 -8.11
CA LEU A 408 2.73 -19.13 -7.13
C LEU A 408 1.84 -20.30 -7.56
N GLY A 409 1.44 -20.34 -8.84
CA GLY A 409 0.67 -21.45 -9.40
C GLY A 409 1.43 -22.78 -9.37
N ALA A 410 2.72 -22.76 -9.68
CA ALA A 410 3.57 -23.94 -9.57
C ALA A 410 3.67 -24.44 -8.13
N TYR A 411 3.78 -23.55 -7.14
CA TYR A 411 3.78 -23.93 -5.72
C TYR A 411 2.43 -24.44 -5.24
N ALA A 412 1.31 -23.81 -5.64
CA ALA A 412 -0.03 -24.31 -5.34
C ALA A 412 -0.24 -25.73 -5.90
N ALA A 413 0.27 -26.01 -7.10
CA ALA A 413 0.24 -27.35 -7.68
C ALA A 413 1.07 -28.37 -6.90
N GLN A 414 2.18 -27.95 -6.28
CA GLN A 414 2.96 -28.81 -5.38
C GLN A 414 2.22 -29.10 -4.06
N LEU A 415 1.55 -28.09 -3.48
CA LEU A 415 0.75 -28.27 -2.26
C LEU A 415 -0.31 -29.36 -2.45
N ARG A 416 -0.99 -29.37 -3.60
CA ARG A 416 -2.00 -30.39 -3.94
C ARG A 416 -1.46 -31.84 -3.97
N ARG A 417 -0.13 -32.04 -3.98
CA ARG A 417 0.50 -33.37 -3.95
C ARG A 417 0.81 -33.87 -2.54
N ILE A 418 0.66 -33.03 -1.52
CA ILE A 418 0.85 -33.43 -0.13
C ILE A 418 -0.31 -34.37 0.24
N PRO A 419 -0.03 -35.63 0.63
CA PRO A 419 -1.08 -36.61 0.88
C PRO A 419 -1.77 -36.34 2.21
N ASN A 420 -3.11 -36.38 2.21
CA ASN A 420 -3.89 -36.43 3.44
C ASN A 420 -3.79 -37.85 4.03
N THR A 421 -3.14 -37.98 5.18
CA THR A 421 -3.01 -39.25 5.92
C THR A 421 -3.95 -39.34 7.12
N THR A 422 -4.86 -38.37 7.27
CA THR A 422 -5.84 -38.32 8.36
C THR A 422 -7.14 -39.04 7.93
N PRO A 423 -8.01 -39.42 8.87
CA PRO A 423 -9.29 -40.07 8.52
C PRO A 423 -10.37 -39.09 8.04
N TYR A 424 -10.10 -37.79 8.01
CA TYR A 424 -11.10 -36.74 7.74
C TYR A 424 -10.94 -36.17 6.33
N LEU A 425 -12.06 -35.78 5.72
CA LEU A 425 -12.06 -35.17 4.40
C LEU A 425 -11.48 -33.76 4.47
N PHE A 426 -11.98 -32.92 5.39
CA PHE A 426 -11.44 -31.58 5.63
C PHE A 426 -11.02 -31.41 7.09
N CYS A 427 -9.77 -31.02 7.31
CA CYS A 427 -9.16 -30.95 8.64
C CYS A 427 -7.87 -30.12 8.62
N ASP A 428 -7.33 -29.82 9.80
CA ASP A 428 -5.97 -29.29 9.91
C ASP A 428 -4.91 -30.35 9.53
N THR A 429 -3.63 -29.99 9.60
CA THR A 429 -2.54 -30.89 9.19
C THR A 429 -2.33 -32.12 10.10
N LEU A 430 -2.99 -32.14 11.27
CA LEU A 430 -2.93 -33.21 12.28
C LEU A 430 -4.25 -34.00 12.37
N GLY A 431 -5.25 -33.69 11.54
CA GLY A 431 -6.57 -34.30 11.60
C GLY A 431 -7.50 -33.68 12.66
N GLY A 432 -7.19 -32.49 13.13
CA GLY A 432 -8.00 -31.69 14.04
C GLY A 432 -8.86 -30.63 13.34
N PRO A 433 -9.53 -29.75 14.12
CA PRO A 433 -10.32 -28.65 13.59
C PRO A 433 -9.47 -27.66 12.79
N ILE A 434 -10.00 -27.20 11.67
CA ILE A 434 -9.41 -26.16 10.83
C ILE A 434 -9.43 -24.83 11.58
N ILE A 435 -8.36 -24.05 11.43
CA ILE A 435 -8.30 -22.65 11.84
C ILE A 435 -8.26 -21.83 10.55
N ASP A 436 -9.22 -20.93 10.37
CA ASP A 436 -9.29 -20.12 9.16
C ASP A 436 -10.10 -18.84 9.42
N HIS A 437 -9.50 -17.68 9.14
CA HIS A 437 -10.12 -16.36 9.32
C HIS A 437 -11.39 -16.12 8.50
N ARG A 438 -11.69 -16.97 7.51
CA ARG A 438 -12.89 -16.89 6.68
C ARG A 438 -14.05 -17.71 7.27
N MET A 439 -13.77 -18.67 8.14
CA MET A 439 -14.80 -19.51 8.77
C MET A 439 -15.44 -18.79 9.97
N PRO A 440 -16.74 -19.04 10.25
CA PRO A 440 -17.38 -18.56 11.47
C PRO A 440 -16.59 -19.00 12.72
N ASP A 441 -16.51 -18.12 13.73
CA ASP A 441 -15.76 -18.32 14.98
C ASP A 441 -14.24 -18.58 14.79
N GLY A 442 -13.72 -18.34 13.57
CA GLY A 442 -12.31 -18.49 13.22
C GLY A 442 -11.84 -19.94 12.98
N GLY A 443 -12.74 -20.92 12.89
CA GLY A 443 -12.40 -22.31 12.63
C GLY A 443 -13.58 -23.28 12.68
N GLY A 444 -13.33 -24.58 12.47
CA GLY A 444 -14.37 -25.60 12.51
C GLY A 444 -13.89 -27.01 12.15
N GLY A 445 -14.75 -28.00 12.40
CA GLY A 445 -14.47 -29.40 12.05
C GLY A 445 -13.68 -30.16 13.11
N PRO A 446 -12.95 -31.23 12.73
CA PRO A 446 -12.76 -31.74 11.36
C PRO A 446 -14.07 -32.26 10.74
N PHE A 447 -14.12 -32.36 9.41
CA PHE A 447 -15.32 -32.73 8.66
C PHE A 447 -15.13 -34.03 7.88
N ASN A 448 -16.13 -34.90 7.92
CA ASN A 448 -16.13 -36.17 7.19
C ASN A 448 -16.69 -36.06 5.77
N ASN A 449 -17.49 -35.03 5.50
CA ASN A 449 -18.09 -34.77 4.20
C ASN A 449 -18.24 -33.25 3.96
N GLU A 450 -18.46 -32.88 2.72
CA GLU A 450 -18.55 -31.47 2.30
C GLU A 450 -19.84 -30.78 2.73
N SER A 451 -20.95 -31.51 2.89
CA SER A 451 -22.19 -30.93 3.38
C SER A 451 -22.05 -30.38 4.80
N ASP A 452 -21.35 -31.11 5.68
CA ASP A 452 -21.10 -30.65 7.06
C ASP A 452 -20.24 -29.39 7.08
N PHE A 453 -19.21 -29.34 6.22
CA PHE A 453 -18.37 -28.16 6.04
C PHE A 453 -19.20 -26.95 5.56
N ASN A 454 -20.02 -27.13 4.52
CA ASN A 454 -20.84 -26.06 3.97
C ASN A 454 -21.88 -25.56 4.98
N ASN A 455 -22.49 -26.46 5.76
CA ASN A 455 -23.42 -26.09 6.83
C ASN A 455 -22.71 -25.33 7.97
N HIS A 456 -21.44 -25.65 8.25
CA HIS A 456 -20.65 -24.89 9.22
C HIS A 456 -20.48 -23.42 8.78
N LEU A 457 -20.25 -23.16 7.49
CA LEU A 457 -20.07 -21.80 6.97
C LEU A 457 -21.29 -20.89 7.20
N THR A 458 -22.50 -21.44 7.32
CA THR A 458 -23.75 -20.70 7.58
C THR A 458 -24.28 -20.86 9.01
N SER A 459 -23.62 -21.65 9.85
CA SER A 459 -24.12 -22.03 11.19
C SER A 459 -24.44 -20.84 12.11
N HIS A 460 -23.60 -19.80 12.11
CA HIS A 460 -23.81 -18.56 12.87
C HIS A 460 -25.07 -17.77 12.44
N LEU A 461 -25.56 -18.00 11.22
CA LEU A 461 -26.84 -17.46 10.72
C LEU A 461 -28.04 -18.32 11.11
N LYS A 462 -27.80 -19.42 11.84
CA LYS A 462 -28.80 -20.40 12.30
C LYS A 462 -29.56 -21.06 11.15
N CYS A 463 -28.88 -21.29 10.02
CA CYS A 463 -29.41 -22.02 8.88
C CYS A 463 -28.36 -22.95 8.25
N THR A 464 -28.84 -23.92 7.49
CA THR A 464 -28.01 -24.78 6.64
C THR A 464 -27.61 -24.08 5.35
N SER A 465 -26.58 -24.59 4.68
CA SER A 465 -26.16 -24.08 3.37
C SER A 465 -27.26 -24.18 2.32
N ALA A 466 -28.06 -25.24 2.35
CA ALA A 466 -29.20 -25.43 1.44
C ALA A 466 -30.32 -24.41 1.68
N GLU A 467 -30.60 -24.04 2.93
CA GLU A 467 -31.59 -23.00 3.26
C GLU A 467 -31.09 -21.60 2.88
N PHE A 468 -29.79 -21.36 3.00
CA PHE A 468 -29.18 -20.07 2.63
C PHE A 468 -29.09 -19.90 1.10
N PHE A 469 -28.90 -21.00 0.37
CA PHE A 469 -28.76 -21.02 -1.08
C PHE A 469 -29.84 -21.87 -1.78
N PRO A 470 -31.14 -21.56 -1.61
CA PRO A 470 -32.23 -22.42 -2.08
C PRO A 470 -32.26 -22.59 -3.61
N ASP A 471 -31.80 -21.58 -4.34
CA ASP A 471 -31.80 -21.53 -5.81
C ASP A 471 -30.44 -21.88 -6.44
N GLN A 472 -29.45 -22.34 -5.64
CA GLN A 472 -28.14 -22.72 -6.16
C GLN A 472 -27.83 -24.19 -5.85
N ALA A 473 -27.62 -24.98 -6.91
CA ALA A 473 -27.10 -26.33 -6.77
C ALA A 473 -25.62 -26.26 -6.39
N LEU A 474 -25.32 -26.36 -5.09
CA LEU A 474 -23.95 -26.44 -4.59
C LEU A 474 -23.32 -27.76 -5.04
N ARG A 475 -22.12 -27.67 -5.62
CA ARG A 475 -21.29 -28.83 -5.92
C ARG A 475 -20.74 -29.40 -4.61
N LEU A 476 -20.85 -30.71 -4.40
CA LEU A 476 -20.49 -31.41 -3.15
C LEU A 476 -19.48 -32.56 -3.36
N ASP A 477 -18.89 -32.64 -4.55
CA ASP A 477 -17.93 -33.67 -4.94
C ASP A 477 -16.51 -33.10 -5.09
N HIS A 478 -16.21 -32.01 -4.38
CA HIS A 478 -14.90 -31.40 -4.43
C HIS A 478 -13.82 -32.32 -3.85
N ARG A 479 -12.68 -32.34 -4.50
CA ARG A 479 -11.50 -33.03 -3.97
C ARG A 479 -10.94 -32.27 -2.79
N SER A 480 -10.41 -33.01 -1.82
CA SER A 480 -9.65 -32.45 -0.70
C SER A 480 -8.17 -32.37 -1.07
N TYR A 481 -7.59 -31.18 -0.92
CA TYR A 481 -6.16 -30.94 -1.12
C TYR A 481 -5.56 -30.19 0.06
N PHE A 482 -4.25 -30.38 0.28
CA PHE A 482 -3.51 -29.52 1.19
C PHE A 482 -3.45 -28.10 0.61
N THR A 483 -3.89 -27.13 1.41
CA THR A 483 -3.93 -25.70 1.10
C THR A 483 -3.09 -24.93 2.11
N HIS A 484 -2.49 -23.84 1.68
CA HIS A 484 -1.98 -22.80 2.59
C HIS A 484 -3.15 -22.08 3.25
N SER A 485 -4.21 -21.84 2.47
CA SER A 485 -5.41 -21.13 2.89
C SER A 485 -5.13 -19.72 3.38
N ASP A 486 -4.06 -19.04 2.97
CA ASP A 486 -3.84 -17.64 3.36
C ASP A 486 -2.79 -16.96 2.48
N PHE A 487 -2.95 -17.06 1.16
CA PHE A 487 -2.12 -16.34 0.20
C PHE A 487 -2.37 -14.82 0.19
N HIS A 488 -2.60 -14.21 1.35
CA HIS A 488 -2.58 -12.77 1.52
C HIS A 488 -1.20 -12.25 1.08
N TRP A 489 -1.16 -11.19 0.28
CA TRP A 489 0.05 -10.50 -0.16
C TRP A 489 1.07 -10.11 0.94
N THR A 490 0.69 -9.99 2.21
CA THR A 490 1.64 -9.83 3.33
C THR A 490 2.46 -11.09 3.62
N ASN A 491 1.93 -12.26 3.22
CA ASN A 491 2.50 -13.58 3.49
C ASN A 491 3.33 -14.11 2.31
N LEU A 492 3.31 -13.40 1.18
CA LEU A 492 4.08 -13.73 -0.01
C LEU A 492 5.30 -12.82 -0.10
N LEU A 493 6.50 -13.39 -0.16
CA LEU A 493 7.75 -12.63 -0.18
C LEU A 493 8.33 -12.55 -1.59
N VAL A 494 8.79 -11.37 -1.97
CA VAL A 494 9.41 -11.08 -3.26
C VAL A 494 10.89 -10.75 -3.08
N GLU A 495 11.73 -11.39 -3.90
CA GLU A 495 13.13 -11.03 -4.06
C GLU A 495 13.46 -10.97 -5.55
N ASN A 496 14.03 -9.85 -6.01
CA ASN A 496 14.37 -9.62 -7.42
C ASN A 496 13.19 -9.87 -8.39
N GLY A 497 11.98 -9.44 -8.00
CA GLY A 497 10.77 -9.59 -8.84
C GLY A 497 10.27 -11.02 -8.99
N ARG A 498 10.68 -11.94 -8.11
CA ARG A 498 10.27 -13.36 -8.09
C ARG A 498 9.74 -13.77 -6.72
N LEU A 499 8.86 -14.76 -6.69
CA LEU A 499 8.37 -15.34 -5.43
C LEU A 499 9.52 -16.06 -4.72
N SER A 500 9.91 -15.53 -3.57
CA SER A 500 11.09 -15.95 -2.80
C SER A 500 10.75 -16.67 -1.50
N GLY A 501 9.50 -16.58 -1.05
CA GLY A 501 9.06 -17.17 0.20
C GLY A 501 7.56 -17.12 0.39
N ILE A 502 7.01 -18.12 1.09
CA ILE A 502 5.63 -18.13 1.59
C ILE A 502 5.70 -18.35 3.11
N VAL A 503 5.12 -17.44 3.87
CA VAL A 503 5.10 -17.46 5.34
C VAL A 503 3.68 -17.57 5.87
N ASP A 504 3.55 -17.76 7.18
CA ASP A 504 2.27 -17.80 7.91
C ASP A 504 1.36 -19.00 7.56
N TRP A 505 1.82 -20.19 7.96
CA TRP A 505 1.17 -21.47 7.63
C TRP A 505 0.14 -21.92 8.67
N GLU A 506 -0.37 -21.00 9.49
CA GLU A 506 -1.26 -21.37 10.61
C GLU A 506 -2.64 -21.87 10.16
N CYS A 507 -3.12 -21.37 9.02
CA CYS A 507 -4.38 -21.79 8.39
C CYS A 507 -4.23 -23.01 7.46
N ALA A 508 -3.01 -23.56 7.34
CA ALA A 508 -2.77 -24.66 6.43
C ALA A 508 -3.53 -25.93 6.88
N GLY A 509 -4.11 -26.64 5.91
CA GLY A 509 -4.97 -27.79 6.19
C GLY A 509 -5.38 -28.49 4.90
N TYR A 510 -6.23 -29.49 5.04
CA TYR A 510 -6.86 -30.18 3.92
C TYR A 510 -8.27 -29.61 3.73
N LEU A 511 -8.52 -28.96 2.59
CA LEU A 511 -9.75 -28.23 2.30
C LEU A 511 -10.22 -28.48 0.85
N PRO A 512 -11.46 -28.08 0.49
CA PRO A 512 -11.96 -28.21 -0.88
C PRO A 512 -11.03 -27.56 -1.90
N GLU A 513 -10.95 -28.15 -3.10
CA GLU A 513 -10.03 -27.72 -4.16
C GLU A 513 -10.16 -26.25 -4.61
N TYR A 514 -11.33 -25.63 -4.38
CA TYR A 514 -11.60 -24.23 -4.67
C TYR A 514 -11.12 -23.26 -3.58
N TRP A 515 -10.90 -23.74 -2.35
CA TRP A 515 -10.71 -22.90 -1.16
C TRP A 515 -9.51 -21.96 -1.28
N GLU A 516 -8.37 -22.47 -1.78
CA GLU A 516 -7.18 -21.65 -2.00
C GLU A 516 -7.45 -20.49 -2.95
N PHE A 517 -8.23 -20.72 -4.02
CA PHE A 517 -8.58 -19.70 -5.00
C PHE A 517 -9.54 -18.67 -4.42
N THR A 518 -10.66 -19.12 -3.85
CA THR A 518 -11.69 -18.19 -3.35
C THR A 518 -11.15 -17.35 -2.20
N LYS A 519 -10.35 -17.95 -1.30
CA LYS A 519 -9.70 -17.23 -0.22
C LYS A 519 -8.63 -16.26 -0.72
N ALA A 520 -7.80 -16.63 -1.68
CA ALA A 520 -6.86 -15.68 -2.29
C ALA A 520 -7.60 -14.48 -2.91
N ILE A 521 -8.72 -14.69 -3.60
CA ILE A 521 -9.53 -13.59 -4.15
C ILE A 521 -10.15 -12.73 -3.03
N TRP A 522 -10.62 -13.33 -1.93
CA TRP A 522 -11.13 -12.61 -0.76
C TRP A 522 -10.08 -11.63 -0.20
N THR A 523 -8.81 -12.05 -0.14
CA THR A 523 -7.70 -11.21 0.35
C THR A 523 -7.37 -10.01 -0.54
N THR A 524 -7.91 -9.94 -1.77
CA THR A 524 -7.63 -8.81 -2.67
C THR A 524 -8.33 -7.52 -2.25
N LEU A 525 -9.33 -7.60 -1.37
CA LEU A 525 -10.16 -6.47 -0.93
C LEU A 525 -10.72 -5.64 -2.13
N GLY A 526 -11.00 -6.30 -3.25
CA GLY A 526 -11.52 -5.67 -4.47
C GLY A 526 -10.45 -5.15 -5.44
N SER A 527 -9.16 -5.33 -5.16
CA SER A 527 -8.08 -4.98 -6.09
C SER A 527 -8.16 -5.82 -7.37
N ALA A 528 -8.48 -5.15 -8.50
CA ALA A 528 -8.58 -5.79 -9.80
C ALA A 528 -7.23 -6.37 -10.27
N GLU A 529 -6.12 -5.68 -10.00
CA GLU A 529 -4.78 -6.13 -10.36
C GLU A 529 -4.40 -7.42 -9.62
N MET A 530 -4.64 -7.46 -8.30
CA MET A 530 -4.38 -8.65 -7.50
C MET A 530 -5.33 -9.79 -7.86
N GLY A 531 -6.60 -9.49 -8.12
CA GLY A 531 -7.56 -10.48 -8.61
C GLY A 531 -7.14 -11.08 -9.94
N GLY A 532 -6.56 -10.30 -10.86
CA GLY A 532 -5.97 -10.80 -12.10
C GLY A 532 -4.76 -11.70 -11.86
N LEU A 533 -3.89 -11.33 -10.92
CA LEU A 533 -2.72 -12.13 -10.54
C LEU A 533 -3.11 -13.51 -10.00
N TYR A 534 -4.07 -13.60 -9.07
CA TYR A 534 -4.50 -14.89 -8.52
C TYR A 534 -5.24 -15.75 -9.54
N ARG A 535 -6.03 -15.14 -10.42
CA ARG A 535 -6.67 -15.82 -11.55
C ARG A 535 -5.65 -16.45 -12.51
N ARG A 536 -4.55 -15.75 -12.77
CA ARG A 536 -3.42 -16.31 -13.54
C ARG A 536 -2.76 -17.46 -12.79
N ALA A 537 -2.47 -17.29 -11.50
CA ALA A 537 -1.75 -18.27 -10.70
C ALA A 537 -2.54 -19.57 -10.45
N LEU A 538 -3.83 -19.45 -10.12
CA LEU A 538 -4.66 -20.56 -9.62
C LEU A 538 -5.72 -21.03 -10.63
N GLY A 539 -5.89 -20.30 -11.74
CA GLY A 539 -6.91 -20.53 -12.76
C GLY A 539 -8.26 -19.91 -12.42
N ASN A 540 -9.19 -19.94 -13.38
CA ASN A 540 -10.55 -19.37 -13.28
C ASN A 540 -11.63 -20.45 -13.17
N TYR A 541 -11.24 -21.68 -12.82
CA TYR A 541 -12.15 -22.84 -12.85
C TYR A 541 -13.24 -22.78 -11.78
N TYR A 542 -13.02 -22.01 -10.71
CA TYR A 542 -13.90 -21.94 -9.54
C TYR A 542 -14.65 -20.60 -9.43
N GLU A 543 -14.92 -19.93 -10.55
CA GLU A 543 -15.76 -18.72 -10.56
C GLU A 543 -17.20 -18.99 -10.05
N PRO A 544 -17.84 -20.14 -10.31
CA PRO A 544 -19.13 -20.47 -9.69
C PRO A 544 -19.08 -20.52 -8.15
N GLU A 545 -18.06 -21.19 -7.59
CA GLU A 545 -17.83 -21.27 -6.15
C GLU A 545 -17.47 -19.89 -5.56
N LEU A 546 -16.72 -19.07 -6.31
CA LEU A 546 -16.42 -17.69 -5.92
C LEU A 546 -17.68 -16.82 -5.82
N GLU A 547 -18.69 -17.02 -6.68
CA GLU A 547 -19.95 -16.28 -6.59
C GLU A 547 -20.75 -16.66 -5.33
N VAL A 548 -20.74 -17.94 -4.95
CA VAL A 548 -21.32 -18.41 -3.67
C VAL A 548 -20.56 -17.78 -2.49
N GLU A 549 -19.23 -17.82 -2.53
CA GLU A 549 -18.37 -17.24 -1.50
C GLU A 549 -18.61 -15.73 -1.35
N ARG A 550 -18.69 -14.97 -2.45
CA ARG A 550 -18.98 -13.52 -2.43
C ARG A 550 -20.31 -13.18 -1.77
N LYS A 551 -21.32 -14.05 -1.90
CA LYS A 551 -22.58 -13.88 -1.17
C LYS A 551 -22.35 -14.06 0.33
N LEU A 552 -21.63 -15.10 0.74
CA LEU A 552 -21.28 -15.31 2.16
C LEU A 552 -20.46 -14.15 2.73
N TRP A 553 -19.51 -13.58 1.98
CA TRP A 553 -18.67 -12.47 2.45
C TRP A 553 -19.48 -11.24 2.88
N ARG A 554 -20.71 -11.07 2.38
CA ARG A 554 -21.59 -9.97 2.80
C ARG A 554 -22.16 -10.16 4.22
N TYR A 555 -22.27 -11.41 4.67
CA TYR A 555 -22.83 -11.78 5.98
C TYR A 555 -21.73 -12.15 6.98
N THR A 556 -20.60 -12.64 6.49
CA THR A 556 -19.43 -13.03 7.27
C THR A 556 -18.16 -12.43 6.63
N PRO A 557 -18.00 -11.09 6.64
CA PRO A 557 -16.88 -10.44 5.97
C PRO A 557 -15.54 -10.77 6.63
N PHE A 558 -15.55 -11.03 7.93
CA PHE A 558 -14.43 -11.52 8.74
C PHE A 558 -14.99 -12.65 9.60
N GLY A 559 -14.26 -13.77 9.74
CA GLY A 559 -14.61 -14.84 10.66
C GLY A 559 -14.85 -14.23 12.03
N VAL A 560 -16.10 -14.32 12.51
CA VAL A 560 -16.61 -13.59 13.68
C VAL A 560 -15.74 -13.83 14.91
#